data_AF-A0A843GJF2-F1
#
_entry.id   AF-A0A843GJF2-F1
#
_cell.length_a   1.000
_cell.length_b   1.000
_cell.length_c   1.000
_cell.angle_alpha   90.00
_cell.angle_beta   90.00
_cell.angle_gamma   90.00
#
_symmetry.space_group_name_H-M   'P 1'
#
loop_
_entity.id
_entity.type
_entity.pdbx_description
1 polymer ?
#
loop_
_entity_poly.entity_id
_entity_poly.type
_entity_poly.pdbx_seq_one_letter_code
_entity_poly.pdbx_strand_id
1 'polypeptide(L)'
;MENKIITLRTPYKLKEYHFTPMPDKNGLRKPFVKEVRADADGTTHMVLSEEERNDPNSKYFLPEDMDIVVTEGTTFNLSDPLDFNKWEAIKDSDLIVPMRDARDENGVLLIDGDKKRYGIAEIYVDVAGEDSERLLNRRKKILQAEQHIFNDSPNGILSKCRLLGRNMSNAPLADAQAYLIEIADKSPDRIIDLYTGQNSGLQLLILDAKEKGIIQKVNGWFMYGETNLGATEDAVILFLKSPINKRMFDALKRHVYPEFALQFDAEQEKSEPVVQEANEPESNPTTGKGRPRK
;
A
#
# COMPACT_ATOMS: atom_id res chain seq x y z
N MET A 1 -13.58 10.58 22.61
CA MET A 1 -13.21 9.18 22.29
C MET A 1 -14.41 8.62 21.57
N GLU A 2 -14.26 8.26 20.29
CA GLU A 2 -15.36 7.63 19.55
C GLU A 2 -15.76 6.35 20.28
N ASN A 3 -17.06 6.16 20.51
CA ASN A 3 -17.58 4.92 21.09
C ASN A 3 -17.33 3.79 20.11
N LYS A 4 -16.22 3.07 20.29
CA LYS A 4 -15.88 1.91 19.49
C LYS A 4 -16.58 0.70 20.09
N ILE A 5 -17.83 0.52 19.68
CA ILE A 5 -18.58 -0.71 19.99
C ILE A 5 -18.18 -1.75 18.95
N ILE A 6 -17.79 -2.92 19.43
CA ILE A 6 -17.54 -4.09 18.59
C ILE A 6 -18.65 -5.11 18.82
N THR A 7 -19.00 -5.85 17.77
CA THR A 7 -20.00 -6.91 17.82
C THR A 7 -19.36 -8.21 17.35
N LEU A 8 -19.50 -9.28 18.11
CA LEU A 8 -19.05 -10.60 17.69
C LEU A 8 -20.13 -11.27 16.86
N ARG A 9 -19.75 -11.77 15.69
CA ARG A 9 -20.64 -12.45 14.75
C ARG A 9 -20.11 -13.79 14.31
N THR A 10 -21.00 -14.69 13.93
CA THR A 10 -20.68 -16.01 13.38
C THR A 10 -21.49 -16.28 12.11
N PRO A 11 -20.89 -16.86 11.06
CA PRO A 11 -21.64 -17.27 9.88
C PRO A 11 -22.42 -18.58 10.10
N TYR A 12 -22.21 -19.26 11.23
CA TYR A 12 -22.84 -20.53 11.56
C TYR A 12 -24.10 -20.32 12.40
N LYS A 13 -24.84 -21.41 12.66
CA LYS A 13 -26.03 -21.35 13.52
C LYS A 13 -25.66 -20.85 14.92
N LEU A 14 -26.63 -20.22 15.60
CA LEU A 14 -26.48 -19.69 16.95
C LEU A 14 -25.88 -20.77 17.87
N LYS A 15 -24.64 -20.53 18.29
CA LYS A 15 -23.92 -21.32 19.29
C LYS A 15 -23.51 -20.38 20.41
N GLU A 16 -23.55 -20.90 21.62
CA GLU A 16 -23.00 -20.25 22.80
C GLU A 16 -21.55 -20.71 22.95
N TYR A 17 -20.64 -19.75 23.09
CA TYR A 17 -19.22 -19.98 23.30
C TYR A 17 -18.84 -19.49 24.70
N HIS A 18 -18.13 -20.32 25.44
CA HIS A 18 -17.65 -20.01 26.78
C HIS A 18 -16.14 -19.81 26.71
N PHE A 19 -15.70 -18.59 27.00
CA PHE A 19 -14.28 -18.25 27.04
C PHE A 19 -13.86 -17.99 28.48
N THR A 20 -12.70 -18.53 28.85
CA THR A 20 -11.97 -18.07 30.03
C THR A 20 -10.90 -17.07 29.60
N PRO A 21 -10.55 -16.07 30.44
CA PRO A 21 -9.44 -15.17 30.18
C PRO A 21 -8.17 -15.93 29.81
N MET A 22 -7.68 -15.69 28.60
CA MET A 22 -6.53 -16.42 28.07
C MET A 22 -5.25 -15.58 28.12
N PRO A 23 -4.07 -16.22 28.19
CA PRO A 23 -2.79 -15.53 28.03
C PRO A 23 -2.71 -14.84 26.66
N ASP A 24 -1.84 -13.83 26.57
CA ASP A 24 -1.51 -13.23 25.29
C ASP A 24 -0.71 -14.19 24.39
N LYS A 25 -0.43 -13.76 23.15
CA LYS A 25 0.36 -14.54 22.18
C LYS A 25 1.76 -14.92 22.67
N ASN A 26 2.31 -14.21 23.65
CA ASN A 26 3.60 -14.49 24.26
C ASN A 26 3.49 -15.41 25.49
N GLY A 27 2.29 -15.85 25.84
CA GLY A 27 2.00 -16.68 27.01
C GLY A 27 1.92 -15.91 28.33
N LEU A 28 1.94 -14.57 28.30
CA LEU A 28 1.83 -13.73 29.48
C LEU A 28 0.36 -13.45 29.80
N ARG A 29 0.01 -13.56 31.09
CA ARG A 29 -1.30 -13.14 31.56
C ARG A 29 -1.42 -11.62 31.51
N LYS A 30 -2.60 -11.14 31.12
CA LYS A 30 -2.88 -9.71 31.14
C LYS A 30 -2.86 -9.21 32.60
N PRO A 31 -2.30 -8.02 32.90
CA PRO A 31 -2.19 -7.53 34.27
C PRO A 31 -3.51 -7.42 35.03
N PHE A 32 -4.64 -7.24 34.34
CA PHE A 32 -5.98 -7.14 34.94
C PHE A 32 -6.67 -8.50 35.13
N VAL A 33 -6.06 -9.61 34.70
CA VAL A 33 -6.54 -10.98 34.96
C VAL A 33 -5.85 -11.52 36.20
N LYS A 34 -6.64 -11.94 37.20
CA LYS A 34 -6.16 -12.27 38.53
C LYS A 34 -6.37 -13.74 38.85
N GLU A 35 -5.36 -14.34 39.48
CA GLU A 35 -5.46 -15.70 39.99
C GLU A 35 -6.60 -15.83 40.98
N VAL A 36 -7.17 -17.01 41.02
CA VAL A 36 -8.37 -17.29 41.78
C VAL A 36 -8.09 -18.41 42.77
N ARG A 37 -8.54 -18.22 44.01
CA ARG A 37 -8.48 -19.23 45.06
C ARG A 37 -9.88 -19.73 45.36
N ALA A 38 -10.04 -21.05 45.37
CA ALA A 38 -11.26 -21.70 45.85
C ALA A 38 -11.21 -21.87 47.37
N ASP A 39 -12.28 -21.49 48.05
CA ASP A 39 -12.50 -21.79 49.46
C ASP A 39 -13.09 -23.20 49.64
N ALA A 40 -13.14 -23.67 50.89
CA ALA A 40 -13.68 -24.98 51.24
C ALA A 40 -15.14 -25.18 50.81
N ASP A 41 -15.90 -24.09 50.67
CA ASP A 41 -17.30 -24.07 50.26
C ASP A 41 -17.49 -24.04 48.73
N GLY A 42 -16.40 -24.05 47.96
CA GLY A 42 -16.42 -24.01 46.49
C GLY A 42 -16.62 -22.62 45.88
N THR A 43 -16.75 -21.57 46.71
CA THR A 43 -16.72 -20.18 46.25
C THR A 43 -15.30 -19.77 45.87
N THR A 44 -15.19 -19.06 44.76
CA THR A 44 -13.91 -18.58 44.24
C THR A 44 -13.74 -17.09 44.47
N HIS A 45 -12.53 -16.67 44.86
CA HIS A 45 -12.18 -15.27 45.09
C HIS A 45 -10.86 -14.91 44.41
N MET A 46 -10.79 -13.71 43.83
CA MET A 46 -9.56 -13.18 43.25
C MET A 46 -8.50 -12.93 44.32
N VAL A 47 -7.28 -13.38 44.04
CA VAL A 47 -6.09 -13.09 44.84
C VAL A 47 -5.53 -11.74 44.38
N LEU A 48 -5.71 -10.71 45.21
CA LEU A 48 -5.23 -9.35 44.97
C LEU A 48 -4.18 -8.98 46.01
N SER A 49 -3.11 -8.30 45.57
CA SER A 49 -2.17 -7.62 46.46
C SER A 49 -2.82 -6.41 47.16
N GLU A 50 -2.19 -5.89 48.22
CA GLU A 50 -2.69 -4.69 48.92
C GLU A 50 -2.74 -3.46 47.99
N GLU A 51 -1.76 -3.32 47.10
CA GLU A 51 -1.72 -2.23 46.12
C GLU A 51 -2.89 -2.33 45.13
N GLU A 52 -3.13 -3.52 44.59
CA GLU A 52 -4.22 -3.78 43.65
C GLU A 52 -5.59 -3.62 44.30
N ARG A 53 -5.74 -3.98 45.57
CA ARG A 53 -7.01 -3.80 46.28
C ARG A 53 -7.36 -2.33 46.50
N ASN A 54 -6.35 -1.47 46.62
CA ASN A 54 -6.49 -0.03 46.79
C ASN A 54 -6.54 0.74 45.46
N ASP A 55 -6.32 0.06 44.32
CA ASP A 55 -6.43 0.66 43.00
C ASP A 55 -7.92 0.94 42.66
N PRO A 56 -8.29 2.18 42.27
CA PRO A 56 -9.62 2.51 41.76
C PRO A 56 -10.10 1.64 40.58
N ASN A 57 -9.16 1.03 39.84
CA ASN A 57 -9.44 0.14 38.70
C ASN A 57 -9.66 -1.33 39.11
N SER A 58 -9.50 -1.68 40.38
CA SER A 58 -9.67 -3.05 40.89
C SER A 58 -11.03 -3.66 40.57
N LYS A 59 -12.08 -2.83 40.51
CA LYS A 59 -13.44 -3.22 40.09
C LYS A 59 -13.54 -3.72 38.64
N TYR A 60 -12.52 -3.48 37.82
CA TYR A 60 -12.45 -3.88 36.43
C TYR A 60 -11.53 -5.10 36.21
N PHE A 61 -10.94 -5.63 37.28
CA PHE A 61 -10.16 -6.86 37.19
C PHE A 61 -11.08 -8.07 36.94
N LEU A 62 -10.54 -9.01 36.18
CA LEU A 62 -11.23 -10.23 35.80
C LEU A 62 -10.62 -11.41 36.57
N PRO A 63 -11.44 -12.29 37.15
CA PRO A 63 -10.94 -13.55 37.68
C PRO A 63 -10.49 -14.45 36.53
N GLU A 64 -9.42 -15.22 36.74
CA GLU A 64 -8.90 -16.18 35.76
C GLU A 64 -9.93 -17.23 35.32
N ASP A 65 -10.83 -17.64 36.22
CA ASP A 65 -11.90 -18.60 35.96
C ASP A 65 -13.20 -17.96 35.45
N MET A 66 -13.17 -16.66 35.10
CA MET A 66 -14.34 -15.95 34.60
C MET A 66 -14.93 -16.63 33.36
N ASP A 67 -16.21 -16.96 33.39
CA ASP A 67 -16.93 -17.40 32.21
C ASP A 67 -17.42 -16.19 31.39
N ILE A 68 -16.77 -15.97 30.24
CA ILE A 68 -17.15 -14.94 29.28
C ILE A 68 -17.97 -15.61 28.19
N VAL A 69 -19.29 -15.50 28.33
CA VAL A 69 -20.25 -16.07 27.39
C VAL A 69 -20.41 -15.17 26.17
N VAL A 70 -20.15 -15.73 24.99
CA VAL A 70 -20.30 -15.08 23.70
C VAL A 70 -21.37 -15.80 22.89
N THR A 71 -22.31 -15.03 22.36
CA THR A 71 -23.37 -15.47 21.46
C THR A 71 -23.38 -14.59 20.21
N GLU A 72 -24.13 -14.98 19.18
CA GLU A 72 -24.32 -14.12 17.99
C GLU A 72 -24.86 -12.74 18.40
N GLY A 73 -24.11 -11.69 18.06
CA GLY A 73 -24.48 -10.32 18.37
C GLY A 73 -24.04 -9.82 19.74
N THR A 74 -23.24 -10.57 20.51
CA THR A 74 -22.62 -10.06 21.74
C THR A 74 -21.77 -8.83 21.42
N THR A 75 -22.00 -7.74 22.14
CA THR A 75 -21.29 -6.47 21.96
C THR A 75 -20.36 -6.17 23.12
N PHE A 76 -19.23 -5.52 22.81
CA PHE A 76 -18.34 -4.94 23.81
C PHE A 76 -18.20 -3.45 23.54
N ASN A 77 -18.46 -2.63 24.56
CA ASN A 77 -18.18 -1.20 24.48
C ASN A 77 -16.73 -0.95 24.91
N LEU A 78 -15.83 -0.68 23.96
CA LEU A 78 -14.41 -0.46 24.28
C LEU A 78 -14.14 0.85 25.03
N SER A 79 -15.14 1.72 25.19
CA SER A 79 -15.08 2.89 26.07
C SER A 79 -15.34 2.54 27.55
N ASP A 80 -15.95 1.38 27.84
CA ASP A 80 -16.14 0.88 29.21
C ASP A 80 -14.93 0.01 29.61
N PRO A 81 -14.19 0.36 30.69
CA PRO A 81 -13.01 -0.40 31.12
C PRO A 81 -13.27 -1.89 31.38
N LEU A 82 -14.47 -2.26 31.86
CA LEU A 82 -14.77 -3.68 32.12
C LEU A 82 -14.92 -4.47 30.82
N ASP A 83 -15.71 -3.95 29.89
CA ASP A 83 -15.94 -4.57 28.58
C ASP A 83 -14.66 -4.57 27.74
N PHE A 84 -13.86 -3.51 27.83
CA PHE A 84 -12.52 -3.46 27.25
C PHE A 84 -11.63 -4.60 27.78
N ASN A 85 -11.57 -4.78 29.11
CA ASN A 85 -10.77 -5.85 29.71
C ASN A 85 -11.29 -7.24 29.31
N LYS A 86 -12.61 -7.45 29.26
CA LYS A 86 -13.20 -8.73 28.81
C LYS A 86 -12.82 -9.03 27.36
N TRP A 87 -12.94 -8.04 26.48
CA TRP A 87 -12.54 -8.18 25.09
C TRP A 87 -11.04 -8.49 24.96
N GLU A 88 -10.18 -7.70 25.62
CA GLU A 88 -8.73 -7.91 25.61
C GLU A 88 -8.31 -9.28 26.17
N ALA A 89 -9.11 -9.87 27.06
CA ALA A 89 -8.86 -11.18 27.64
C ALA A 89 -9.18 -12.36 26.70
N ILE A 90 -10.00 -12.15 25.66
CA ILE A 90 -10.45 -13.24 24.75
C ILE A 90 -10.07 -13.02 23.28
N LYS A 91 -9.71 -11.78 22.89
CA LYS A 91 -9.48 -11.40 21.48
C LYS A 91 -8.43 -12.22 20.75
N ASP A 92 -7.47 -12.79 21.49
CA ASP A 92 -6.35 -13.55 20.95
C ASP A 92 -6.70 -15.04 20.77
N SER A 93 -7.97 -15.44 20.98
CA SER A 93 -8.46 -16.80 20.76
C SER A 93 -8.39 -17.21 19.30
N ASP A 94 -7.97 -18.46 19.05
CA ASP A 94 -8.00 -19.07 17.72
C ASP A 94 -9.42 -19.14 17.12
N LEU A 95 -10.46 -19.07 17.97
CA LEU A 95 -11.86 -19.05 17.53
C LEU A 95 -12.31 -17.70 16.98
N ILE A 96 -11.58 -16.62 17.30
CA ILE A 96 -11.96 -15.24 16.96
C ILE A 96 -10.99 -14.68 15.94
N VAL A 97 -11.53 -14.13 14.85
CA VAL A 97 -10.75 -13.45 13.82
C VAL A 97 -11.19 -12.00 13.65
N PRO A 98 -10.30 -11.12 13.17
CA PRO A 98 -10.65 -9.71 13.01
C PRO A 98 -11.75 -9.47 11.97
N MET A 99 -11.86 -10.32 10.95
CA MET A 99 -12.82 -10.17 9.86
C MET A 99 -13.28 -11.53 9.32
N ARG A 100 -14.48 -11.57 8.71
CA ARG A 100 -15.03 -12.81 8.10
C ARG A 100 -14.14 -13.37 6.98
N ASP A 101 -13.51 -12.50 6.21
CA ASP A 101 -12.63 -12.84 5.08
C ASP A 101 -11.15 -12.93 5.46
N ALA A 102 -10.83 -12.98 6.76
CA ALA A 102 -9.46 -13.12 7.25
C ALA A 102 -8.81 -14.41 6.74
N ARG A 103 -7.54 -14.32 6.35
CA ARG A 103 -6.76 -15.43 5.77
C ARG A 103 -5.47 -15.64 6.55
N ASP A 104 -4.98 -16.89 6.54
CA ASP A 104 -3.66 -17.24 7.03
C ASP A 104 -2.54 -16.82 6.05
N GLU A 105 -1.29 -17.09 6.43
CA GLU A 105 -0.09 -16.80 5.62
C GLU A 105 -0.10 -17.51 4.25
N ASN A 106 -0.85 -18.61 4.12
CA ASN A 106 -0.98 -19.39 2.88
C ASN A 106 -2.19 -18.94 2.03
N GLY A 107 -2.94 -17.93 2.47
CA GLY A 107 -4.13 -17.42 1.79
C GLY A 107 -5.41 -18.25 2.02
N VAL A 108 -5.42 -19.18 2.96
CA VAL A 108 -6.60 -19.99 3.35
C VAL A 108 -7.48 -19.17 4.30
N LEU A 109 -8.81 -19.24 4.13
CA LEU A 109 -9.75 -18.53 5.02
C LEU A 109 -9.71 -19.12 6.42
N LEU A 110 -9.61 -18.27 7.44
CA LEU A 110 -9.50 -18.71 8.84
C LEU A 110 -10.81 -19.31 9.39
N ILE A 111 -11.97 -18.86 8.86
CA ILE A 111 -13.29 -19.40 9.23
C ILE A 111 -13.71 -20.55 8.31
N ASP A 112 -13.81 -20.28 7.01
CA ASP A 112 -14.35 -21.27 6.06
C ASP A 112 -13.35 -22.41 5.77
N GLY A 113 -12.04 -22.19 5.96
CA GLY A 113 -11.00 -23.16 5.68
C GLY A 113 -10.67 -23.31 4.20
N ASP A 114 -10.16 -24.49 3.82
CA ASP A 114 -9.88 -24.88 2.45
C ASP A 114 -10.76 -26.08 2.01
N LYS A 115 -10.47 -26.65 0.83
CA LYS A 115 -11.21 -27.82 0.32
C LYS A 115 -10.99 -29.09 1.15
N LYS A 116 -9.98 -29.14 2.01
CA LYS A 116 -9.55 -30.34 2.76
C LYS A 116 -9.87 -30.24 4.24
N ARG A 117 -9.89 -29.03 4.81
CA ARG A 117 -10.07 -28.77 6.24
C ARG A 117 -10.90 -27.50 6.44
N TYR A 118 -11.84 -27.58 7.37
CA TYR A 118 -12.55 -26.40 7.87
C TYR A 118 -11.59 -25.48 8.64
N GLY A 119 -11.91 -24.19 8.66
CA GLY A 119 -11.19 -23.22 9.48
C GLY A 119 -11.41 -23.48 10.96
N ILE A 120 -10.47 -23.00 11.77
CA ILE A 120 -10.54 -23.13 13.24
C ILE A 120 -11.44 -22.04 13.82
N ALA A 121 -11.46 -20.86 13.19
CA ALA A 121 -12.23 -19.73 13.68
C ALA A 121 -13.73 -19.92 13.40
N GLU A 122 -14.56 -19.53 14.37
CA GLU A 122 -16.03 -19.56 14.22
C GLU A 122 -16.64 -18.16 14.37
N ILE A 123 -15.89 -17.19 14.89
CA ILE A 123 -16.35 -15.85 15.24
C ILE A 123 -15.50 -14.80 14.53
N TYR A 124 -16.13 -13.76 14.01
CA TYR A 124 -15.45 -12.56 13.52
C TYR A 124 -15.94 -11.29 14.23
N VAL A 125 -15.07 -10.29 14.27
CA VAL A 125 -15.39 -8.97 14.82
C VAL A 125 -16.04 -8.10 13.76
N ASP A 126 -17.23 -7.58 14.07
CA ASP A 126 -17.93 -6.55 13.31
C ASP A 126 -17.82 -5.22 14.06
N VAL A 127 -17.04 -4.31 13.49
CA VAL A 127 -16.90 -2.94 13.99
C VAL A 127 -17.88 -2.07 13.22
N ALA A 128 -18.80 -1.42 13.95
CA ALA A 128 -19.81 -0.57 13.34
C ALA A 128 -19.17 0.50 12.44
N GLY A 129 -19.54 0.48 11.16
CA GLY A 129 -19.06 1.44 10.15
C GLY A 129 -17.85 0.97 9.34
N GLU A 130 -17.02 0.02 9.83
CA GLU A 130 -15.77 -0.36 9.16
C GLU A 130 -16.02 -1.03 7.80
N ASP A 131 -17.01 -1.93 7.71
CA ASP A 131 -17.38 -2.56 6.43
C ASP A 131 -17.95 -1.54 5.44
N SER A 132 -18.74 -0.59 5.93
CA SER A 132 -19.28 0.50 5.11
C SER A 132 -18.17 1.41 4.61
N GLU A 133 -17.21 1.77 5.47
CA GLU A 133 -16.04 2.56 5.12
C GLU A 133 -15.17 1.83 4.10
N ARG A 134 -14.94 0.53 4.24
CA ARG A 134 -14.18 -0.27 3.27
C ARG A 134 -14.85 -0.25 1.90
N LEU A 135 -16.16 -0.48 1.85
CA LEU A 135 -16.94 -0.41 0.61
C LEU A 135 -16.88 0.99 -0.02
N LEU A 136 -17.03 2.03 0.80
CA LEU A 136 -16.94 3.41 0.34
C LEU A 136 -15.53 3.75 -0.15
N ASN A 137 -14.48 3.30 0.53
CA ASN A 137 -13.09 3.52 0.13
C ASN A 137 -12.77 2.83 -1.19
N ARG A 138 -13.24 1.58 -1.39
CA ARG A 138 -13.14 0.91 -2.68
C ARG A 138 -13.89 1.68 -3.77
N ARG A 139 -15.12 2.12 -3.50
CA ARG A 139 -15.92 2.89 -4.47
C ARG A 139 -15.28 4.25 -4.80
N LYS A 140 -14.69 4.94 -3.81
CA LYS A 140 -13.92 6.17 -4.02
C LYS A 140 -12.72 5.93 -4.94
N LYS A 141 -11.99 4.83 -4.77
CA LYS A 141 -10.86 4.46 -5.65
C LYS A 141 -11.32 4.16 -7.07
N ILE A 142 -12.43 3.42 -7.24
CA ILE A 142 -13.01 3.16 -8.57
C ILE A 142 -13.39 4.47 -9.24
N LEU A 143 -14.13 5.34 -8.54
CA LEU A 143 -14.51 6.64 -9.05
C LEU A 143 -13.30 7.49 -9.43
N GLN A 144 -12.24 7.50 -8.62
CA GLN A 144 -11.00 8.20 -8.92
C GLN A 144 -10.34 7.65 -10.19
N ALA A 145 -10.26 6.33 -10.34
CA ALA A 145 -9.72 5.68 -11.54
C ALA A 145 -10.55 6.04 -12.79
N GLU A 146 -11.87 5.97 -12.70
CA GLU A 146 -12.79 6.36 -13.78
C GLU A 146 -12.64 7.83 -14.16
N GLN A 147 -12.52 8.72 -13.17
CA GLN A 147 -12.26 10.14 -13.42
C GLN A 147 -10.96 10.37 -14.20
N HIS A 148 -9.90 9.61 -13.90
CA HIS A 148 -8.69 9.66 -14.71
C HIS A 148 -8.94 9.21 -16.15
N ILE A 149 -9.68 8.12 -16.37
CA ILE A 149 -9.97 7.60 -17.71
C ILE A 149 -10.82 8.59 -18.52
N PHE A 150 -11.89 9.14 -17.94
CA PHE A 150 -12.81 10.01 -18.66
C PHE A 150 -12.24 11.39 -19.00
N ASN A 151 -11.31 11.88 -18.17
CA ASN A 151 -10.65 13.17 -18.40
C ASN A 151 -9.37 13.05 -19.25
N ASP A 152 -8.99 11.85 -19.66
CA ASP A 152 -7.80 11.63 -20.48
C ASP A 152 -8.07 11.85 -21.97
N SER A 153 -7.01 12.22 -22.68
CA SER A 153 -7.02 12.34 -24.14
C SER A 153 -7.17 10.97 -24.81
N PRO A 154 -7.68 10.90 -26.06
CA PRO A 154 -7.74 9.65 -26.82
C PRO A 154 -6.39 8.92 -26.92
N ASN A 155 -5.31 9.66 -27.16
CA ASN A 155 -3.95 9.11 -27.23
C ASN A 155 -3.46 8.59 -25.87
N GLY A 156 -3.81 9.29 -24.78
CA GLY A 156 -3.50 8.86 -23.42
C GLY A 156 -4.17 7.52 -23.09
N ILE A 157 -5.46 7.39 -23.39
CA ILE A 157 -6.24 6.15 -23.20
C ILE A 157 -5.58 4.98 -23.95
N LEU A 158 -5.27 5.17 -25.24
CA LEU A 158 -4.60 4.13 -26.05
C LEU A 158 -3.23 3.75 -25.49
N SER A 159 -2.47 4.73 -24.99
CA SER A 159 -1.18 4.51 -24.34
C SER A 159 -1.32 3.69 -23.06
N LYS A 160 -2.34 3.97 -22.23
CA LYS A 160 -2.62 3.18 -21.01
C LYS A 160 -3.05 1.76 -21.33
N CYS A 161 -3.88 1.56 -22.37
CA CYS A 161 -4.22 0.22 -22.86
C CYS A 161 -2.97 -0.57 -23.26
N ARG A 162 -2.03 0.06 -23.97
CA ARG A 162 -0.75 -0.56 -24.35
C ARG A 162 0.13 -0.92 -23.17
N LEU A 163 0.23 -0.02 -22.17
CA LEU A 163 0.95 -0.31 -20.91
C LEU A 163 0.35 -1.50 -20.15
N LEU A 164 -0.95 -1.74 -20.31
CA LEU A 164 -1.64 -2.93 -19.78
C LEU A 164 -1.50 -4.18 -20.66
N GLY A 165 -0.75 -4.09 -21.77
CA GLY A 165 -0.46 -5.18 -22.68
C GLY A 165 -1.50 -5.39 -23.78
N ARG A 166 -2.44 -4.45 -23.97
CA ARG A 166 -3.48 -4.56 -25.01
C ARG A 166 -3.38 -3.42 -26.01
N ASN A 167 -3.02 -3.75 -27.25
CA ASN A 167 -2.98 -2.77 -28.33
C ASN A 167 -4.38 -2.51 -28.89
N MET A 168 -4.87 -1.28 -28.72
CA MET A 168 -6.21 -0.85 -29.12
C MET A 168 -6.19 0.21 -30.23
N SER A 169 -5.07 0.37 -30.95
CA SER A 169 -4.90 1.44 -31.96
C SER A 169 -5.96 1.46 -33.08
N ASN A 170 -6.54 0.29 -33.40
CA ASN A 170 -7.57 0.16 -34.44
C ASN A 170 -8.98 0.00 -33.87
N ALA A 171 -9.14 0.07 -32.55
CA ALA A 171 -10.44 -0.07 -31.90
C ALA A 171 -11.12 1.31 -31.72
N PRO A 172 -12.46 1.37 -31.72
CA PRO A 172 -13.19 2.54 -31.26
C PRO A 172 -12.71 3.00 -29.88
N LEU A 173 -12.62 4.31 -29.66
CA LEU A 173 -12.19 4.87 -28.38
C LEU A 173 -13.07 4.39 -27.20
N ALA A 174 -14.38 4.23 -27.45
CA ALA A 174 -15.32 3.71 -26.47
C ALA A 174 -14.93 2.30 -25.97
N ASP A 175 -14.44 1.42 -26.85
CA ASP A 175 -14.01 0.07 -26.48
C ASP A 175 -12.72 0.11 -25.64
N ALA A 176 -11.81 1.04 -25.96
CA ALA A 176 -10.59 1.26 -25.19
C ALA A 176 -10.92 1.80 -23.78
N GLN A 177 -11.86 2.76 -23.66
CA GLN A 177 -12.34 3.25 -22.38
C GLN A 177 -13.04 2.15 -21.57
N ALA A 178 -13.95 1.39 -22.20
CA ALA A 178 -14.65 0.29 -21.55
C ALA A 178 -13.68 -0.77 -20.99
N TYR A 179 -12.62 -1.08 -21.73
CA TYR A 179 -11.56 -1.97 -21.26
C TYR A 179 -10.85 -1.45 -19.99
N LEU A 180 -10.53 -0.16 -19.93
CA LEU A 180 -9.91 0.43 -18.74
C LEU A 180 -10.87 0.47 -17.54
N ILE A 181 -12.15 0.74 -17.77
CA ILE A 181 -13.19 0.73 -16.73
C ILE A 181 -13.35 -0.68 -16.14
N GLU A 182 -13.37 -1.72 -16.98
CA GLU A 182 -13.44 -3.12 -16.50
C GLU A 182 -12.27 -3.47 -15.57
N ILE A 183 -11.07 -2.93 -15.85
CA ILE A 183 -9.91 -3.11 -14.98
C ILE A 183 -10.05 -2.26 -13.72
N ALA A 184 -10.58 -1.04 -13.80
CA ALA A 184 -10.82 -0.18 -12.64
C ALA A 184 -11.79 -0.84 -11.63
N ASP A 185 -12.84 -1.52 -12.10
CA ASP A 185 -13.80 -2.25 -11.23
C ASP A 185 -13.13 -3.38 -10.41
N LYS A 186 -12.19 -4.08 -11.05
CA LYS A 186 -11.48 -5.23 -10.48
C LYS A 186 -10.28 -4.79 -9.63
N SER A 187 -9.54 -3.79 -10.08
CA SER A 187 -8.25 -3.38 -9.51
C SER A 187 -8.02 -1.88 -9.76
N PRO A 188 -8.73 -1.00 -9.02
CA PRO A 188 -8.69 0.44 -9.26
C PRO A 188 -7.30 1.05 -9.02
N ASP A 189 -6.56 0.53 -8.03
CA ASP A 189 -5.19 0.96 -7.73
C ASP A 189 -4.27 0.81 -8.94
N ARG A 190 -4.42 -0.26 -9.71
CA ARG A 190 -3.63 -0.49 -10.93
C ARG A 190 -3.85 0.60 -11.98
N ILE A 191 -5.07 1.11 -12.12
CA ILE A 191 -5.37 2.22 -13.04
C ILE A 191 -4.84 3.53 -12.47
N ILE A 192 -5.07 3.81 -11.18
CA ILE A 192 -4.54 5.01 -10.51
C ILE A 192 -3.02 5.10 -10.67
N ASP A 193 -2.30 3.98 -10.47
CA ASP A 193 -0.85 3.90 -10.62
C ASP A 193 -0.39 4.20 -12.05
N LEU A 194 -1.14 3.79 -13.07
CA LEU A 194 -0.83 4.14 -14.45
C LEU A 194 -0.88 5.65 -14.71
N TYR A 195 -1.78 6.37 -14.02
CA TYR A 195 -1.99 7.81 -14.22
C TYR A 195 -1.10 8.68 -13.32
N THR A 196 -0.83 8.22 -12.10
CA THR A 196 -0.07 8.97 -11.09
C THR A 196 1.39 8.53 -11.00
N GLY A 197 1.72 7.36 -11.55
CA GLY A 197 3.06 6.80 -11.51
C GLY A 197 4.07 7.65 -12.29
N GLN A 198 5.15 8.02 -11.62
CA GLN A 198 6.25 8.81 -12.21
C GLN A 198 6.99 8.08 -13.37
N ASN A 199 6.66 6.81 -13.62
CA ASN A 199 7.38 5.94 -14.56
C ASN A 199 6.62 5.64 -15.86
N SER A 200 5.36 6.08 -16.00
CA SER A 200 4.51 5.63 -17.13
C SER A 200 5.10 5.99 -18.50
N GLY A 201 5.77 7.14 -18.60
CA GLY A 201 6.46 7.55 -19.84
C GLY A 201 7.69 6.68 -20.17
N LEU A 202 8.46 6.28 -19.14
CA LEU A 202 9.61 5.37 -19.32
C LEU A 202 9.16 3.95 -19.67
N GLN A 203 8.07 3.48 -19.06
CA GLN A 203 7.47 2.18 -19.39
C GLN A 203 7.00 2.15 -20.84
N LEU A 204 6.38 3.22 -21.33
CA LEU A 204 5.94 3.32 -22.72
C LEU A 204 7.14 3.29 -23.68
N LEU A 205 8.19 4.07 -23.38
CA LEU A 205 9.43 4.08 -24.15
C LEU A 205 10.06 2.68 -24.23
N ILE A 206 10.12 1.95 -23.11
CA ILE A 206 10.68 0.59 -23.07
C ILE A 206 9.82 -0.37 -23.89
N LEU A 207 8.49 -0.26 -23.81
CA LEU A 207 7.56 -1.07 -24.60
C LEU A 207 7.80 -0.86 -26.11
N ASP A 208 7.80 0.40 -26.55
CA ASP A 208 8.02 0.76 -27.96
C ASP A 208 9.42 0.34 -28.44
N ALA A 209 10.45 0.50 -27.59
CA ALA A 209 11.81 0.06 -27.89
C ALA A 209 11.90 -1.46 -28.09
N LYS A 210 11.15 -2.23 -27.30
CA LYS A 210 11.08 -3.70 -27.44
C LYS A 210 10.34 -4.10 -28.71
N GLU A 211 9.20 -3.48 -29.01
CA GLU A 211 8.42 -3.76 -30.23
C GLU A 211 9.24 -3.46 -31.49
N LYS A 212 10.02 -2.36 -31.49
CA LYS A 212 10.92 -1.99 -32.59
C LYS A 212 12.22 -2.81 -32.63
N GLY A 213 12.43 -3.73 -31.69
CA GLY A 213 13.64 -4.55 -31.60
C GLY A 213 14.91 -3.78 -31.22
N ILE A 214 14.77 -2.56 -30.70
CA ILE A 214 15.87 -1.69 -30.26
C ILE A 214 16.41 -2.16 -28.90
N ILE A 215 15.50 -2.50 -27.98
CA ILE A 215 15.83 -3.22 -26.75
C ILE A 215 15.49 -4.70 -26.95
N GLN A 216 16.46 -5.56 -26.71
CA GLN A 216 16.30 -7.01 -26.87
C GLN A 216 16.61 -7.74 -25.58
N LYS A 217 15.91 -8.85 -25.33
CA LYS A 217 16.20 -9.70 -24.18
C LYS A 217 17.15 -10.82 -24.60
N VAL A 218 18.42 -10.73 -24.18
CA VAL A 218 19.49 -11.69 -24.51
C VAL A 218 19.98 -12.34 -23.22
N ASN A 219 19.94 -13.67 -23.14
CA ASN A 219 20.34 -14.45 -21.96
C ASN A 219 19.70 -13.96 -20.64
N GLY A 220 18.44 -13.51 -20.70
CA GLY A 220 17.71 -13.00 -19.53
C GLY A 220 17.90 -11.51 -19.23
N TRP A 221 18.82 -10.82 -19.91
CA TRP A 221 19.13 -9.40 -19.71
C TRP A 221 18.52 -8.54 -20.83
N PHE A 222 18.03 -7.36 -20.47
CA PHE A 222 17.62 -6.35 -21.43
C PHE A 222 18.86 -5.59 -21.92
N MET A 223 19.08 -5.64 -23.23
CA MET A 223 20.25 -5.07 -23.89
C MET A 223 19.81 -3.97 -24.86
N TYR A 224 20.59 -2.89 -24.94
CA TYR A 224 20.53 -1.88 -26.00
C TYR A 224 21.91 -1.78 -26.65
N GLY A 225 22.02 -2.26 -27.90
CA GLY A 225 23.32 -2.51 -28.51
C GLY A 225 24.15 -3.49 -27.66
N GLU A 226 25.35 -3.08 -27.26
CA GLU A 226 26.23 -3.86 -26.38
C GLU A 226 26.01 -3.57 -24.88
N THR A 227 25.14 -2.61 -24.54
CA THR A 227 24.95 -2.16 -23.15
C THR A 227 23.88 -2.97 -22.44
N ASN A 228 24.22 -3.50 -21.27
CA ASN A 228 23.26 -4.14 -20.37
C ASN A 228 22.47 -3.09 -19.58
N LEU A 229 21.15 -3.10 -19.74
CA LEU A 229 20.22 -2.19 -19.06
C LEU A 229 19.66 -2.78 -17.76
N GLY A 230 19.72 -4.11 -17.58
CA GLY A 230 19.22 -4.80 -16.38
C GLY A 230 18.47 -6.10 -16.67
N ALA A 231 18.19 -6.89 -15.63
CA ALA A 231 17.51 -8.18 -15.74
C ALA A 231 15.97 -8.06 -15.74
N THR A 232 15.43 -6.98 -15.18
CA THR A 232 13.98 -6.71 -15.05
C THR A 232 13.65 -5.34 -15.61
N GLU A 233 12.39 -5.10 -15.98
CA GLU A 233 11.96 -3.79 -16.51
C GLU A 233 12.15 -2.66 -15.48
N ASP A 234 11.95 -2.93 -14.19
CA ASP A 234 12.24 -1.96 -13.12
C ASP A 234 13.73 -1.60 -13.03
N ALA A 235 14.62 -2.58 -13.25
CA ALA A 235 16.06 -2.32 -13.30
C ALA A 235 16.42 -1.44 -14.51
N VAL A 236 15.77 -1.65 -15.66
CA VAL A 236 15.92 -0.80 -16.84
C VAL A 236 15.44 0.63 -16.57
N ILE A 237 14.28 0.79 -15.92
CA ILE A 237 13.76 2.11 -15.52
C ILE A 237 14.74 2.81 -14.60
N LEU A 238 15.27 2.12 -13.59
CA LEU A 238 16.24 2.67 -12.65
C LEU A 238 17.56 3.05 -13.35
N PHE A 239 18.02 2.23 -14.28
CA PHE A 239 19.17 2.51 -15.12
C PHE A 239 18.96 3.79 -15.95
N LEU A 240 17.81 3.94 -16.63
CA LEU A 240 17.51 5.10 -17.47
C LEU A 240 17.27 6.39 -16.67
N LYS A 241 16.80 6.28 -15.42
CA LYS A 241 16.66 7.43 -14.51
C LYS A 241 17.98 7.98 -13.99
N SER A 242 19.05 7.16 -14.00
CA SER A 242 20.34 7.60 -13.49
C SER A 242 20.88 8.76 -14.34
N PRO A 243 21.29 9.89 -13.74
CA PRO A 243 21.82 11.02 -14.49
C PRO A 243 23.11 10.66 -15.25
N ILE A 244 23.85 9.66 -14.76
CA ILE A 244 25.06 9.12 -15.40
C ILE A 244 24.72 8.53 -16.78
N ASN A 245 23.53 7.94 -16.91
CA ASN A 245 23.06 7.28 -18.12
C ASN A 245 22.23 8.20 -19.04
N LYS A 246 22.20 9.52 -18.77
CA LYS A 246 21.42 10.48 -19.55
C LYS A 246 21.71 10.40 -21.05
N ARG A 247 22.98 10.27 -21.44
CA ARG A 247 23.39 10.12 -22.85
C ARG A 247 22.77 8.89 -23.51
N MET A 248 22.75 7.76 -22.80
CA MET A 248 22.15 6.51 -23.28
C MET A 248 20.63 6.63 -23.38
N PHE A 249 20.01 7.27 -22.40
CA PHE A 249 18.57 7.54 -22.42
C PHE A 249 18.16 8.44 -23.60
N ASP A 250 18.91 9.50 -23.86
CA ASP A 250 18.65 10.41 -24.98
C ASP A 250 18.89 9.74 -26.34
N ALA A 251 19.92 8.88 -26.45
CA ALA A 251 20.16 8.07 -27.64
C ALA A 251 19.02 7.06 -27.89
N LEU A 252 18.57 6.37 -26.82
CA LEU A 252 17.44 5.46 -26.89
C LEU A 252 16.17 6.18 -27.36
N LYS A 253 15.85 7.35 -26.81
CA LYS A 253 14.71 8.17 -27.26
C LYS A 253 14.77 8.49 -28.75
N ARG A 254 15.93 8.91 -29.27
CA ARG A 254 16.11 9.20 -30.71
C ARG A 254 15.94 7.95 -31.58
N HIS A 255 16.42 6.80 -31.12
CA HIS A 255 16.27 5.54 -31.85
C HIS A 255 14.82 5.07 -31.87
N VAL A 256 14.12 5.21 -30.74
CA VAL A 256 12.73 4.77 -30.63
C VAL A 256 11.81 5.74 -31.37
N TYR A 257 12.06 7.04 -31.32
CA TYR A 257 11.23 8.06 -31.97
C TYR A 257 12.05 8.98 -32.88
N PRO A 258 12.57 8.48 -34.01
CA PRO A 258 13.41 9.26 -34.93
C PRO A 258 12.68 10.49 -35.50
N GLU A 259 11.35 10.42 -35.62
CA GLU A 259 10.50 11.51 -36.09
C GLU A 259 10.51 12.75 -35.19
N PHE A 260 10.86 12.59 -33.90
CA PHE A 260 10.96 13.70 -32.94
C PHE A 260 12.40 14.17 -32.71
N ALA A 261 13.38 13.69 -33.49
CA ALA A 261 14.80 14.03 -33.32
C ALA A 261 15.05 15.55 -33.25
N LEU A 262 14.44 16.32 -34.15
CA LEU A 262 14.57 17.78 -34.19
C LEU A 262 14.03 18.48 -32.93
N GLN A 263 13.00 17.90 -32.29
CA GLN A 263 12.44 18.45 -31.05
C GLN A 263 13.35 18.13 -29.86
N PHE A 264 13.95 16.94 -29.83
CA PHE A 264 14.91 16.56 -28.79
C PHE A 264 16.17 17.43 -28.84
N ASP A 265 16.66 17.76 -30.04
CA ASP A 265 17.84 18.63 -30.21
C ASP A 265 17.56 20.05 -29.68
N ALA A 266 16.39 20.61 -30.00
CA ALA A 266 15.96 21.93 -29.50
C ALA A 266 15.74 21.96 -27.96
N GLU A 267 15.34 20.85 -27.35
CA GLU A 267 15.24 20.72 -25.88
C GLU A 267 16.61 20.61 -25.21
N GLN A 268 17.58 19.94 -25.85
CA GLN A 268 18.95 19.88 -25.36
C GLN A 268 19.61 21.26 -25.37
N GLU A 269 19.48 22.03 -26.45
CA GLU A 269 20.02 23.40 -26.57
C GLU A 269 19.46 24.36 -25.50
N LYS A 270 18.20 24.20 -25.07
CA LYS A 270 17.63 25.00 -23.97
C LYS A 270 18.13 24.60 -22.58
N SER A 271 18.67 23.39 -22.44
CA SER A 271 19.13 22.84 -21.17
C SER A 271 20.63 23.01 -20.92
N GLU A 272 21.38 23.42 -21.94
CA GLU A 272 22.80 23.76 -21.80
C GLU A 272 22.95 25.20 -21.30
N PRO A 273 23.72 25.45 -20.21
CA PRO A 273 23.97 26.81 -19.76
C PRO A 273 24.80 27.53 -20.83
N VAL A 274 24.32 28.70 -21.26
CA VAL A 274 25.08 29.63 -22.12
C VAL A 274 26.39 29.95 -21.42
N VAL A 275 27.50 29.35 -21.90
CA VAL A 275 28.84 29.71 -21.47
C VAL A 275 29.12 31.10 -22.03
N GLN A 276 28.96 32.13 -21.20
CA GLN A 276 29.41 33.48 -21.54
C GLN A 276 30.95 33.45 -21.53
N GLU A 277 31.56 33.63 -22.71
CA GLU A 277 32.99 33.89 -22.84
C GLU A 277 33.36 35.09 -21.94
N ALA A 278 34.30 34.85 -21.03
CA ALA A 278 34.84 35.87 -20.15
C ALA A 278 35.65 36.87 -21.00
N ASN A 279 35.14 38.10 -21.14
CA ASN A 279 35.93 39.23 -21.62
C ASN A 279 37.11 39.47 -20.66
N GLU A 280 38.33 39.32 -21.17
CA GLU A 280 39.55 39.79 -20.53
C GLU A 280 39.48 41.32 -20.33
N PRO A 281 39.82 41.87 -19.15
CA PRO A 281 39.93 43.31 -19.01
C PRO A 281 41.27 43.81 -19.57
N GLU A 282 41.17 44.59 -20.65
CA GLU A 282 42.25 45.40 -21.22
C GLU A 282 42.89 46.33 -20.17
N SER A 283 44.21 46.41 -20.26
CA SER A 283 45.11 47.25 -19.46
C SER A 283 44.78 48.75 -19.55
N ASN A 284 44.64 49.40 -18.38
CA ASN A 284 44.55 50.85 -18.23
C ASN A 284 45.81 51.58 -18.76
N PRO A 285 45.67 52.67 -19.55
CA PRO A 285 46.74 53.63 -19.78
C PRO A 285 46.66 54.80 -18.78
N THR A 286 47.64 54.93 -17.88
CA THR A 286 47.81 56.15 -17.07
C THR A 286 48.73 57.13 -17.80
N THR A 287 48.19 58.31 -18.08
CA THR A 287 48.85 59.46 -18.69
C THR A 287 49.74 60.23 -17.70
N GLY A 288 50.87 60.75 -18.20
CA GLY A 288 51.25 62.14 -17.94
C GLY A 288 52.30 62.49 -16.87
N LYS A 289 53.58 62.33 -17.23
CA LYS A 289 54.71 63.28 -17.08
C LYS A 289 54.71 64.33 -15.94
N GLY A 290 55.79 64.37 -15.16
CA GLY A 290 56.24 65.57 -14.43
C GLY A 290 57.51 65.37 -13.59
N ARG A 291 58.61 66.05 -13.97
CA ARG A 291 60.01 65.91 -13.52
C ARG A 291 60.31 66.47 -12.09
N PRO A 292 61.55 66.30 -11.55
CA PRO A 292 61.86 66.21 -10.12
C PRO A 292 62.52 67.45 -9.49
N ARG A 293 62.84 67.31 -8.18
CA ARG A 293 63.68 68.16 -7.29
C ARG A 293 62.95 69.43 -6.80
N LYS A 294 62.88 69.75 -5.51
CA LYS A 294 63.84 69.66 -4.39
C LYS A 294 63.13 69.28 -3.10
#